data_AF-A0A9Q4KSP6-F1
#
_entry.id   AF-A0A9Q4KSP6-F1
#
_cell.length_a   1.000
_cell.length_b   1.000
_cell.length_c   1.000
_cell.angle_alpha   90.00
_cell.angle_beta   90.00
_cell.angle_gamma   90.00
#
_symmetry.space_group_name_H-M   'P 1'
#
loop_
_entity.id
_entity.type
_entity.pdbx_description
1 polymer ?
#
loop_
_entity_poly.entity_id
_entity_poly.type
_entity_poly.pdbx_seq_one_letter_code
_entity_poly.pdbx_strand_id
1 'polypeptide(L)'
;MANKKSPASGWPTIQGDYISGSAESCVAVCSFGSHLDEKGICDAGAAICGSCKTENLGLEKLIANTISNPNIRFIIFCGTEVKGHLSGQSLKALHENGVEGGKIVGSKGAIAFIENLDAAAIERFQQQVEVIDIMESEDMGAITAKINECVGKDPGAFDADPMVIEVSDDEGGAESTEGVEAEMSAELALIHARMKTVQMMVTDMGYRNRYAAGVYSGKVEGIMIGLVISFVLLGFLLMG
;
A
#
# COMPACT_ATOMS: atom_id res chain seq x y z
N MET A 1 17.52 -24.45 -5.54
CA MET A 1 17.17 -23.30 -4.67
C MET A 1 17.34 -22.04 -5.51
N ALA A 2 16.45 -21.07 -5.37
CA ALA A 2 16.54 -19.81 -6.12
C ALA A 2 17.82 -19.04 -5.73
N ASN A 3 18.44 -18.34 -6.68
CA ASN A 3 19.62 -17.52 -6.40
C ASN A 3 19.24 -16.34 -5.49
N LYS A 4 20.11 -15.96 -4.53
CA LYS A 4 19.89 -14.85 -3.60
C LYS A 4 21.09 -13.92 -3.60
N LYS A 5 20.83 -12.61 -3.43
CA LYS A 5 21.86 -11.58 -3.27
C LYS A 5 21.68 -10.90 -1.92
N SER A 6 22.75 -10.38 -1.34
CA SER A 6 22.65 -9.57 -0.13
C SER A 6 21.88 -8.28 -0.45
N PRO A 7 20.89 -7.87 0.38
CA PRO A 7 20.27 -6.56 0.27
C PRO A 7 21.27 -5.46 0.66
N ALA A 8 20.87 -4.20 0.51
CA ALA A 8 21.63 -3.08 1.05
C ALA A 8 21.92 -3.25 2.55
N SER A 9 23.04 -2.69 3.02
CA SER A 9 23.39 -2.74 4.44
C SER A 9 22.33 -2.02 5.27
N GLY A 10 21.83 -2.68 6.32
CA GLY A 10 20.78 -2.13 7.17
C GLY A 10 19.38 -2.13 6.55
N TRP A 11 19.16 -2.87 5.46
CA TRP A 11 17.84 -2.97 4.83
C TRP A 11 16.74 -3.42 5.82
N PRO A 12 15.54 -2.81 5.80
CA PRO A 12 15.12 -1.68 4.94
C PRO A 12 15.77 -0.35 5.33
N THR A 13 16.27 0.42 4.35
CA THR A 13 17.11 1.61 4.58
C THR A 13 16.30 2.87 4.90
N ILE A 14 15.05 2.94 4.48
CA ILE A 14 14.19 4.12 4.68
C ILE A 14 13.11 3.77 5.68
N GLN A 15 13.01 4.57 6.74
CA GLN A 15 12.01 4.39 7.79
C GLN A 15 10.58 4.62 7.27
N GLY A 16 9.65 3.79 7.73
CA GLY A 16 8.24 3.87 7.40
C GLY A 16 7.39 3.00 8.32
N ASP A 17 6.11 2.89 8.00
CA ASP A 17 5.15 2.05 8.72
C ASP A 17 5.08 0.66 8.08
N TYR A 18 6.01 -0.21 8.49
CA TYR A 18 6.13 -1.58 8.00
C TYR A 18 6.71 -2.52 9.06
N ILE A 19 6.50 -3.81 8.84
CA ILE A 19 7.23 -4.91 9.48
C ILE A 19 8.10 -5.58 8.42
N SER A 20 9.35 -5.88 8.76
CA SER A 20 10.27 -6.64 7.92
C SER A 20 10.29 -8.11 8.35
N GLY A 21 10.19 -9.02 7.37
CA GLY A 21 10.41 -10.44 7.51
C GLY A 21 11.81 -10.87 7.03
N SER A 22 11.90 -12.00 6.34
CA SER A 22 13.16 -12.49 5.78
C SER A 22 13.61 -11.65 4.58
N ALA A 23 14.80 -11.06 4.64
CA ALA A 23 15.36 -10.29 3.54
C ALA A 23 15.67 -11.11 2.26
N GLU A 24 15.67 -12.45 2.36
CA GLU A 24 15.82 -13.34 1.22
C GLU A 24 14.47 -13.69 0.55
N SER A 25 13.33 -13.32 1.15
CA SER A 25 12.03 -13.54 0.51
C SER A 25 11.89 -12.72 -0.76
N CYS A 26 11.15 -13.28 -1.73
CA CYS A 26 10.85 -12.62 -3.00
C CYS A 26 9.58 -11.78 -3.02
N VAL A 27 8.86 -11.67 -1.90
CA VAL A 27 7.53 -11.06 -1.85
C VAL A 27 7.52 -9.84 -0.93
N ALA A 28 7.10 -8.70 -1.45
CA ALA A 28 6.65 -7.55 -0.64
C ALA A 28 5.12 -7.50 -0.62
N VAL A 29 4.53 -6.94 0.43
CA VAL A 29 3.08 -6.75 0.53
C VAL A 29 2.79 -5.29 0.91
N CYS A 30 1.91 -4.64 0.16
CA CYS A 30 1.44 -3.30 0.45
C CYS A 30 -0.07 -3.34 0.74
N SER A 31 -0.45 -2.97 1.97
CA SER A 31 -1.85 -2.99 2.45
C SER A 31 -2.62 -1.69 2.20
N PHE A 32 -1.97 -0.69 1.59
CA PHE A 32 -2.51 0.64 1.29
C PHE A 32 -3.28 1.29 2.45
N GLY A 33 -4.61 1.41 2.34
CA GLY A 33 -5.46 2.03 3.34
C GLY A 33 -5.82 1.13 4.53
N SER A 34 -5.42 -0.14 4.50
CA SER A 34 -5.73 -1.12 5.54
C SER A 34 -4.59 -1.28 6.54
N HIS A 35 -4.97 -1.48 7.80
CA HIS A 35 -4.11 -1.98 8.87
C HIS A 35 -4.47 -3.46 9.08
N LEU A 36 -3.53 -4.36 8.79
CA LEU A 36 -3.73 -5.81 8.83
C LEU A 36 -2.86 -6.42 9.94
N ASP A 37 -2.65 -7.74 9.91
CA ASP A 37 -1.62 -8.38 10.73
C ASP A 37 -0.31 -8.43 9.93
N GLU A 38 0.42 -7.31 9.85
CA GLU A 38 1.65 -7.21 9.06
C GLU A 38 2.73 -8.20 9.53
N LYS A 39 2.75 -8.49 10.84
CA LYS A 39 3.63 -9.52 11.39
C LYS A 39 3.23 -10.90 10.88
N GLY A 40 1.96 -11.26 10.94
CA GLY A 40 1.45 -12.53 10.38
C GLY A 40 1.75 -12.68 8.89
N ILE A 41 1.68 -11.58 8.12
CA ILE A 41 2.04 -11.56 6.70
C ILE A 41 3.55 -11.83 6.48
N CYS A 42 4.41 -11.23 7.31
CA CYS A 42 5.85 -11.51 7.26
C CYS A 42 6.17 -12.95 7.69
N ASP A 43 5.52 -13.45 8.74
CA ASP A 43 5.63 -14.84 9.20
C ASP A 43 5.16 -15.84 8.12
N ALA A 44 4.19 -15.44 7.27
CA ALA A 44 3.73 -16.21 6.11
C ALA A 44 4.70 -16.21 4.93
N GLY A 45 5.80 -15.46 5.00
CA GLY A 45 6.89 -15.50 4.02
C GLY A 45 7.08 -14.21 3.23
N ALA A 46 6.48 -13.08 3.60
CA ALA A 46 6.83 -11.79 3.00
C ALA A 46 8.18 -11.26 3.53
N ALA A 47 8.95 -10.58 2.67
CA ALA A 47 10.16 -9.86 3.03
C ALA A 47 9.85 -8.59 3.82
N ILE A 48 8.77 -7.92 3.46
CA ILE A 48 8.31 -6.68 4.08
C ILE A 48 6.79 -6.54 3.86
N CYS A 49 6.09 -6.04 4.86
CA CYS A 49 4.68 -5.70 4.78
C CYS A 49 4.42 -4.36 5.45
N GLY A 50 3.71 -3.45 4.79
CA GLY A 50 3.38 -2.15 5.36
C GLY A 50 2.23 -1.44 4.63
N SER A 51 1.76 -0.36 5.25
CA SER A 51 0.72 0.49 4.67
C SER A 51 1.34 1.59 3.80
N CYS A 52 0.64 1.99 2.73
CA CYS A 52 1.08 3.09 1.86
C CYS A 52 -0.10 3.99 1.52
N LYS A 53 -0.14 5.17 2.15
CA LYS A 53 -1.33 6.03 2.15
C LYS A 53 -1.27 7.19 1.16
N THR A 54 -0.09 7.58 0.72
CA THR A 54 0.11 8.72 -0.19
C THR A 54 0.65 8.25 -1.54
N GLU A 55 0.21 8.92 -2.60
CA GLU A 55 0.52 8.66 -4.01
C GLU A 55 1.80 9.34 -4.51
N ASN A 56 2.61 9.83 -3.57
CA ASN A 56 3.89 10.52 -3.77
C ASN A 56 4.96 9.93 -2.82
N LEU A 57 5.34 10.62 -1.75
CA LEU A 57 6.37 10.22 -0.78
C LEU A 57 6.20 8.78 -0.27
N GLY A 58 4.97 8.34 0.00
CA GLY A 58 4.70 6.96 0.40
C GLY A 58 5.15 5.95 -0.66
N LEU A 59 4.86 6.21 -1.93
CA LEU A 59 5.30 5.38 -3.06
C LEU A 59 6.83 5.44 -3.21
N GLU A 60 7.44 6.60 -3.01
CA GLU A 60 8.90 6.76 -3.11
C GLU A 60 9.63 5.91 -2.07
N LYS A 61 9.19 5.95 -0.81
CA LYS A 61 9.74 5.14 0.27
C LYS A 61 9.55 3.64 0.00
N LEU A 62 8.38 3.25 -0.50
CA LEU A 62 8.08 1.87 -0.87
C LEU A 62 9.01 1.37 -1.98
N ILE A 63 9.16 2.15 -3.06
CA ILE A 63 9.99 1.80 -4.21
C ILE A 63 11.47 1.72 -3.79
N ALA A 64 11.98 2.71 -3.06
CA ALA A 64 13.37 2.75 -2.63
C ALA A 64 13.73 1.59 -1.68
N ASN A 65 12.85 1.22 -0.74
CA ASN A 65 13.04 0.01 0.06
C ASN A 65 12.92 -1.28 -0.78
N THR A 66 12.17 -1.27 -1.89
CA THR A 66 12.06 -2.45 -2.76
C THR A 66 13.34 -2.67 -3.58
N ILE A 67 13.83 -1.64 -4.28
CA ILE A 67 14.99 -1.76 -5.19
C ILE A 67 16.34 -1.88 -4.47
N SER A 68 16.38 -1.54 -3.17
CA SER A 68 17.51 -1.81 -2.28
C SER A 68 17.57 -3.26 -1.78
N ASN A 69 16.60 -4.12 -2.16
CA ASN A 69 16.67 -5.56 -1.97
C ASN A 69 16.37 -6.32 -3.26
N PRO A 70 17.41 -6.78 -4.00
CA PRO A 70 17.24 -7.51 -5.25
C PRO A 70 16.46 -8.82 -5.14
N ASN A 71 16.30 -9.38 -3.93
CA ASN A 71 15.55 -10.61 -3.74
C ASN A 71 14.06 -10.40 -3.95
N ILE A 72 13.52 -9.20 -3.75
CA ILE A 72 12.09 -8.91 -3.91
C ILE A 72 11.75 -8.83 -5.40
N ARG A 73 10.91 -9.77 -5.86
CA ARG A 73 10.50 -9.95 -7.26
C ARG A 73 9.00 -9.83 -7.47
N PHE A 74 8.22 -9.84 -6.40
CA PHE A 74 6.77 -9.68 -6.43
C PHE A 74 6.38 -8.63 -5.41
N ILE A 75 5.40 -7.80 -5.75
CA ILE A 75 4.70 -6.94 -4.81
C ILE A 75 3.21 -7.22 -4.88
N ILE A 76 2.64 -7.63 -3.75
CA ILE A 76 1.21 -7.92 -3.63
C ILE A 76 0.49 -6.66 -3.15
N PHE A 77 -0.53 -6.24 -3.89
CA PHE A 77 -1.40 -5.14 -3.54
C PHE A 77 -2.66 -5.70 -2.87
N CYS A 78 -2.88 -5.36 -1.61
CA CYS A 78 -4.06 -5.80 -0.86
C CYS A 78 -4.59 -4.67 0.05
N GLY A 79 -5.68 -4.95 0.75
CA GLY A 79 -6.36 -3.96 1.58
C GLY A 79 -7.31 -3.06 0.80
N THR A 80 -7.75 -1.99 1.44
CA THR A 80 -8.69 -1.00 0.90
C THR A 80 -7.93 0.11 0.20
N GLU A 81 -8.45 0.59 -0.94
CA GLU A 81 -7.86 1.73 -1.63
C GLU A 81 -7.99 3.03 -0.81
N VAL A 82 -7.00 3.90 -0.92
CA VAL A 82 -6.98 5.19 -0.21
C VAL A 82 -7.81 6.20 -0.99
N LYS A 83 -8.95 6.62 -0.43
CA LYS A 83 -9.80 7.61 -1.10
C LYS A 83 -9.08 8.95 -1.28
N GLY A 84 -9.22 9.54 -2.47
CA GLY A 84 -8.57 10.80 -2.84
C GLY A 84 -7.14 10.59 -3.35
N HIS A 85 -6.31 9.92 -2.55
CA HIS A 85 -4.91 9.63 -2.90
C HIS A 85 -4.81 8.57 -4.02
N LEU A 86 -5.62 7.52 -3.96
CA LEU A 86 -5.61 6.38 -4.89
C LEU A 86 -4.20 5.81 -5.04
N SER A 87 -3.53 5.55 -3.92
CA SER A 87 -2.12 5.12 -3.87
C SER A 87 -1.89 3.79 -4.58
N GLY A 88 -2.82 2.83 -4.45
CA GLY A 88 -2.70 1.53 -5.15
C GLY A 88 -2.79 1.68 -6.65
N GLN A 89 -3.80 2.40 -7.12
CA GLN A 89 -3.95 2.73 -8.53
C GLN A 89 -2.77 3.55 -9.07
N SER A 90 -2.24 4.48 -8.29
CA SER A 90 -1.10 5.31 -8.69
C SER A 90 0.18 4.50 -8.81
N LEU A 91 0.47 3.60 -7.85
CA LEU A 91 1.64 2.74 -7.94
C LEU A 91 1.55 1.78 -9.11
N LYS A 92 0.36 1.24 -9.39
CA LYS A 92 0.11 0.42 -10.59
C LYS A 92 0.38 1.21 -11.87
N ALA A 93 -0.12 2.44 -11.96
CA ALA A 93 0.11 3.30 -13.11
C ALA A 93 1.59 3.67 -13.28
N LEU A 94 2.32 3.90 -12.17
CA LEU A 94 3.77 4.13 -12.18
C LEU A 94 4.51 2.90 -12.70
N HIS A 95 4.15 1.70 -12.24
CA HIS A 95 4.77 0.46 -12.71
C HIS A 95 4.54 0.23 -14.21
N GLU A 96 3.33 0.50 -14.71
CA GLU A 96 2.98 0.28 -16.12
C GLU A 96 3.53 1.37 -17.06
N ASN A 97 3.51 2.64 -16.64
CA ASN A 97 3.68 3.78 -17.53
C ASN A 97 4.80 4.76 -17.14
N GLY A 98 5.38 4.61 -15.93
CA GLY A 98 6.42 5.51 -15.42
C GLY A 98 5.90 6.92 -15.10
N VAL A 99 6.78 7.91 -15.28
CA VAL A 99 6.52 9.33 -14.97
C VAL A 99 6.88 10.24 -16.15
N GLU A 100 6.16 11.35 -16.29
CA GLU A 100 6.46 12.43 -17.23
C GLU A 100 6.53 13.76 -16.47
N GLY A 101 7.71 14.39 -16.44
CA GLY A 101 7.92 15.60 -15.64
C GLY A 101 7.64 15.41 -14.15
N GLY A 102 7.96 14.23 -13.61
CA GLY A 102 7.67 13.83 -12.22
C GLY A 102 6.23 13.34 -11.98
N LYS A 103 5.28 13.65 -12.87
CA LYS A 103 3.89 13.19 -12.72
C LYS A 103 3.75 11.72 -13.12
N ILE A 104 3.06 10.92 -12.31
CA ILE A 104 2.75 9.52 -12.65
C ILE A 104 1.76 9.46 -13.81
N VAL A 105 2.17 8.82 -14.91
CA VAL A 105 1.35 8.71 -16.12
C VAL A 105 0.19 7.75 -15.88
N GLY A 106 -1.04 8.23 -16.05
CA GLY A 106 -2.25 7.42 -15.85
C GLY A 106 -2.74 7.34 -14.40
N SER A 107 -2.08 8.01 -13.45
CA SER A 107 -2.60 8.12 -12.09
C SER A 107 -3.86 9.00 -12.04
N LYS A 108 -4.81 8.60 -11.20
CA LYS A 108 -6.03 9.35 -10.83
C LYS A 108 -5.93 9.98 -9.44
N GLY A 109 -4.78 9.80 -8.77
CA GLY A 109 -4.49 10.40 -7.46
C GLY A 109 -4.44 11.92 -7.53
N ALA A 110 -4.66 12.58 -6.40
CA ALA A 110 -4.77 14.03 -6.33
C ALA A 110 -3.42 14.74 -6.60
N ILE A 111 -2.33 14.19 -6.04
CA ILE A 111 -0.97 14.77 -6.06
C ILE A 111 0.04 13.67 -6.41
N ALA A 112 -0.17 12.99 -7.53
CA ALA A 112 0.65 11.87 -7.99
C ALA A 112 1.95 12.32 -8.68
N PHE A 113 2.85 12.91 -7.90
CA PHE A 113 4.18 13.36 -8.33
C PHE A 113 5.28 12.64 -7.55
N ILE A 114 6.33 12.27 -8.27
CA ILE A 114 7.56 11.64 -7.77
C ILE A 114 8.69 12.66 -7.98
N GLU A 115 9.33 13.06 -6.89
CA GLU A 115 10.34 14.12 -6.85
C GLU A 115 11.72 13.58 -6.42
N ASN A 116 11.74 12.52 -5.60
CA ASN A 116 12.96 11.95 -5.03
C ASN A 116 13.56 10.80 -5.84
N LEU A 117 12.79 10.18 -6.74
CA LEU A 117 13.25 9.05 -7.56
C LEU A 117 13.56 9.50 -8.98
N ASP A 118 14.76 9.17 -9.45
CA ASP A 118 15.14 9.39 -10.84
C ASP A 118 14.56 8.32 -11.79
N ALA A 119 14.73 8.54 -13.09
CA ALA A 119 14.23 7.61 -14.11
C ALA A 119 14.85 6.21 -13.99
N ALA A 120 16.11 6.10 -13.56
CA ALA A 120 16.81 4.83 -13.41
C ALA A 120 16.23 4.01 -12.25
N ALA A 121 15.84 4.66 -11.15
CA ALA A 121 15.16 4.04 -10.03
C ALA A 121 13.78 3.49 -10.41
N ILE A 122 13.02 4.27 -11.17
CA ILE A 122 11.69 3.87 -11.65
C ILE A 122 11.82 2.70 -12.62
N GLU A 123 12.73 2.77 -13.59
CA GLU A 123 12.99 1.67 -14.53
C GLU A 123 13.46 0.40 -13.79
N ARG A 124 14.35 0.56 -12.80
CA ARG A 124 14.79 -0.54 -11.93
C ARG A 124 13.61 -1.20 -11.22
N PHE A 125 12.70 -0.42 -10.65
CA PHE A 125 11.51 -0.94 -9.99
C PHE A 125 10.61 -1.71 -10.98
N GLN A 126 10.33 -1.13 -12.14
CA GLN A 126 9.50 -1.74 -13.19
C GLN A 126 10.04 -3.10 -13.66
N GLN A 127 11.36 -3.22 -13.83
CA GLN A 127 12.01 -4.46 -14.26
C GLN A 127 12.20 -5.48 -13.12
N GLN A 128 12.36 -5.00 -11.89
CA GLN A 128 12.68 -5.87 -10.76
C GLN A 128 11.46 -6.66 -10.27
N VAL A 129 10.28 -6.03 -10.19
CA VAL A 129 9.09 -6.62 -9.59
C VAL A 129 7.93 -6.82 -10.57
N GLU A 130 7.17 -7.88 -10.35
CA GLU A 130 5.82 -8.07 -10.88
C GLU A 130 4.78 -7.60 -9.84
N VAL A 131 3.79 -6.81 -10.28
CA VAL A 131 2.68 -6.35 -9.44
C VAL A 131 1.56 -7.39 -9.45
N ILE A 132 1.19 -7.86 -8.25
CA ILE A 132 0.11 -8.83 -8.04
C ILE A 132 -1.06 -8.12 -7.36
N ASP A 133 -2.07 -7.79 -8.14
CA ASP A 133 -3.22 -7.00 -7.69
C ASP A 133 -4.36 -7.89 -7.17
N ILE A 134 -4.58 -7.88 -5.86
CA ILE A 134 -5.72 -8.53 -5.19
C ILE A 134 -6.60 -7.53 -4.43
N MET A 135 -6.54 -6.24 -4.78
CA MET A 135 -7.40 -5.21 -4.20
C MET A 135 -8.89 -5.53 -4.48
N GLU A 136 -9.85 -5.29 -3.58
CA GLU A 136 -9.78 -4.71 -2.23
C GLU A 136 -9.78 -5.80 -1.12
N SER A 137 -8.90 -6.81 -1.19
CA SER A 137 -8.91 -7.93 -0.25
C SER A 137 -8.24 -7.62 1.10
N GLU A 138 -8.97 -7.72 2.20
CA GLU A 138 -8.46 -7.78 3.59
C GLU A 138 -8.40 -9.22 4.15
N ASP A 139 -8.70 -10.24 3.34
CA ASP A 139 -8.72 -11.64 3.77
C ASP A 139 -7.30 -12.23 3.92
N MET A 140 -6.93 -12.55 5.17
CA MET A 140 -5.59 -13.07 5.50
C MET A 140 -5.28 -14.43 4.86
N GLY A 141 -6.31 -15.26 4.62
CA GLY A 141 -6.15 -16.54 3.94
C GLY A 141 -5.79 -16.36 2.47
N ALA A 142 -6.48 -15.46 1.78
CA ALA A 142 -6.21 -15.10 0.39
C ALA A 142 -4.83 -14.45 0.21
N ILE A 143 -4.47 -13.52 1.11
CA ILE A 143 -3.14 -12.88 1.13
C ILE A 143 -2.05 -13.95 1.32
N THR A 144 -2.19 -14.82 2.33
CA THR A 144 -1.24 -15.91 2.60
C THR A 144 -1.13 -16.89 1.43
N ALA A 145 -2.25 -17.26 0.81
CA ALA A 145 -2.25 -18.12 -0.36
C ALA A 145 -1.49 -17.48 -1.53
N LYS A 146 -1.63 -16.16 -1.74
CA LYS A 146 -0.93 -15.44 -2.80
C LYS A 146 0.56 -15.31 -2.53
N ILE A 147 0.97 -15.10 -1.28
CA ILE A 147 2.38 -15.13 -0.86
C ILE A 147 2.99 -16.48 -1.19
N ASN A 148 2.34 -17.57 -0.78
CA ASN A 148 2.82 -18.93 -1.04
C ASN A 148 2.93 -19.24 -2.55
N GLU A 149 1.98 -18.75 -3.36
CA GLU A 149 2.05 -18.87 -4.82
C GLU A 149 3.29 -18.16 -5.39
N CYS A 150 3.58 -16.94 -4.94
CA CYS A 150 4.73 -16.16 -5.39
C CYS A 150 6.06 -16.81 -4.95
N VAL A 151 6.13 -17.26 -3.69
CA VAL A 151 7.30 -17.99 -3.16
C VAL A 151 7.54 -19.29 -3.95
N GLY A 152 6.48 -20.00 -4.33
CA GLY A 152 6.57 -21.19 -5.19
C GLY A 152 7.08 -20.90 -6.61
N LYS A 153 7.01 -19.64 -7.05
CA LYS A 153 7.45 -19.15 -8.37
C LYS A 153 8.72 -18.29 -8.29
N ASP A 154 9.44 -18.31 -7.17
CA ASP A 154 10.61 -17.47 -6.94
C ASP A 154 11.65 -17.59 -8.07
N PRO A 155 11.84 -16.54 -8.89
CA PRO A 155 12.78 -16.57 -10.02
C PRO A 155 14.23 -16.33 -9.57
N GLY A 156 14.47 -16.11 -8.27
CA GLY A 156 15.74 -15.68 -7.71
C GLY A 156 15.92 -14.17 -7.74
N ALA A 157 17.03 -13.70 -7.18
CA ALA A 157 17.37 -12.29 -7.12
C ALA A 157 17.44 -11.65 -8.51
N PHE A 158 17.03 -10.39 -8.60
CA PHE A 158 17.23 -9.56 -9.78
C PHE A 158 18.72 -9.43 -10.09
N ASP A 159 19.08 -9.44 -11.37
CA ASP A 159 20.49 -9.46 -11.78
C ASP A 159 21.15 -8.08 -11.78
N ALA A 160 21.07 -7.40 -10.64
CA ALA A 160 21.82 -6.19 -10.36
C ALA A 160 22.04 -6.06 -8.85
N ASP A 161 22.99 -5.22 -8.45
CA ASP A 161 23.25 -4.94 -7.04
C ASP A 161 22.11 -4.12 -6.41
N PRO A 162 21.99 -4.09 -5.07
CA PRO A 162 21.07 -3.20 -4.37
C PRO A 162 21.24 -1.75 -4.81
N MET A 163 20.13 -1.08 -5.15
CA MET A 163 20.11 0.35 -5.45
C MET A 163 19.61 1.11 -4.22
N VAL A 164 20.44 1.97 -3.64
CA VAL A 164 20.09 2.79 -2.48
C VAL A 164 19.84 4.22 -2.94
N ILE A 165 18.72 4.79 -2.53
CA ILE A 165 18.31 6.14 -2.85
C ILE A 165 17.99 6.86 -1.56
N GLU A 166 18.40 8.12 -1.45
CA GLU A 166 17.96 9.00 -0.38
C GLU A 166 16.61 9.60 -0.76
N VAL A 167 15.63 9.47 0.14
CA VAL A 167 14.31 10.08 -0.01
C VAL A 167 14.18 11.10 1.11
N SER A 168 14.06 12.40 0.77
CA SER A 168 13.86 13.44 1.78
C SER A 168 12.45 13.35 2.36
N ASP A 169 12.31 13.57 3.66
CA ASP A 169 11.02 13.53 4.36
C ASP A 169 10.12 14.75 4.09
N ASP A 170 10.57 15.70 3.25
CA ASP A 170 9.76 16.83 2.85
C ASP A 170 8.60 16.33 1.97
N GLU A 171 7.40 16.33 2.54
CA GLU A 171 6.15 16.07 1.82
C GLU A 171 5.96 17.20 0.77
N GLY A 172 6.57 17.01 -0.40
CA GLY A 172 6.55 17.95 -1.51
C GLY A 172 5.13 18.27 -1.97
N GLY A 173 4.64 19.42 -1.55
CA GLY A 173 3.58 20.15 -2.24
C GLY A 173 4.24 21.21 -3.12
N ALA A 174 4.22 20.98 -4.44
CA ALA A 174 4.46 21.95 -5.52
C ALA A 174 5.47 23.08 -5.25
N GLU A 175 6.64 22.97 -5.90
CA GLU A 175 7.64 24.03 -6.10
C GLU A 175 8.29 24.60 -4.82
N SER A 176 9.42 24.00 -4.42
CA SER A 176 10.50 24.74 -3.77
C SER A 176 11.46 25.28 -4.84
N THR A 177 11.10 26.40 -5.48
CA THR A 177 12.15 27.27 -6.02
C THR A 177 13.00 27.78 -4.87
N GLU A 178 14.31 27.57 -5.01
CA GLU A 178 15.38 27.98 -4.11
C GLU A 178 15.11 29.27 -3.30
N GLY A 179 15.25 29.17 -1.97
CA GLY A 179 15.63 30.30 -1.13
C GLY A 179 14.61 30.74 -0.07
N VAL A 180 15.07 30.65 1.18
CA VAL A 180 14.53 31.26 2.41
C VAL A 180 13.42 30.45 3.10
N GLU A 181 13.78 29.87 4.26
CA GLU A 181 12.83 29.48 5.32
C GLU A 181 11.92 30.67 5.63
N ALA A 182 10.73 30.71 5.03
CA ALA A 182 9.74 31.71 5.36
C ALA A 182 9.04 31.28 6.65
N GLU A 183 9.24 32.05 7.73
CA GLU A 183 8.34 32.04 8.88
C GLU A 183 6.89 32.10 8.37
N MET A 184 6.11 31.06 8.70
CA MET A 184 4.77 30.90 8.15
C MET A 184 3.89 32.08 8.55
N SER A 185 3.51 32.92 7.56
CA SER A 185 2.60 34.05 7.76
C SER A 185 1.33 33.60 8.48
N ALA A 186 0.78 34.45 9.35
CA ALA A 186 -0.44 34.15 10.12
C ALA A 186 -1.62 33.73 9.22
N GLU A 187 -1.68 34.23 7.98
CA GLU A 187 -2.71 33.84 7.01
C GLU A 187 -2.50 32.41 6.47
N LEU A 188 -1.26 32.02 6.20
CA LEU A 188 -0.88 30.67 5.78
C LEU A 188 -1.10 29.65 6.91
N ALA A 189 -0.77 30.04 8.15
CA ALA A 189 -1.08 29.24 9.33
C ALA A 189 -2.58 28.99 9.49
N LEU A 190 -3.41 30.01 9.22
CA LEU A 190 -4.85 29.90 9.27
C LEU A 190 -5.41 29.00 8.16
N ILE A 191 -4.89 29.11 6.93
CA ILE A 191 -5.26 28.23 5.81
C ILE A 191 -4.91 26.78 6.14
N HIS A 192 -3.70 26.53 6.65
CA HIS A 192 -3.27 25.18 7.04
C HIS A 192 -4.17 24.61 8.15
N ALA A 193 -4.50 25.40 9.17
CA ALA A 193 -5.42 24.98 10.24
C ALA A 193 -6.82 24.62 9.70
N ARG A 194 -7.32 25.36 8.70
CA ARG A 194 -8.58 25.06 8.02
C ARG A 194 -8.48 23.79 7.18
N MET A 195 -7.41 23.61 6.41
CA MET A 195 -7.18 22.39 5.64
C MET A 195 -7.11 21.15 6.54
N LYS A 196 -6.40 21.23 7.67
CA LYS A 196 -6.33 20.16 8.65
C LYS A 196 -7.71 19.82 9.23
N THR A 197 -8.54 20.83 9.47
CA THR A 197 -9.92 20.65 9.93
C THR A 197 -10.76 19.92 8.87
N VAL A 198 -10.64 20.31 7.59
CA VAL A 198 -11.32 19.64 6.47
C VAL A 198 -10.87 18.18 6.36
N GLN A 199 -9.57 17.92 6.45
CA GLN A 199 -9.01 16.57 6.38
C GLN A 199 -9.52 15.67 7.51
N MET A 200 -9.61 16.21 8.73
CA MET A 200 -10.21 15.48 9.87
C MET A 200 -11.69 15.16 9.63
N MET A 201 -12.47 16.10 9.09
CA MET A 201 -13.89 15.86 8.78
C MET A 201 -14.07 14.80 7.68
N VAL A 202 -13.26 14.85 6.62
CA VAL A 202 -13.31 13.85 5.54
C VAL A 202 -12.96 12.45 6.08
N THR A 203 -11.96 12.38 6.94
CA THR A 203 -11.55 11.13 7.60
C THR A 203 -12.66 10.58 8.50
N ASP A 204 -13.31 11.43 9.31
CA ASP A 204 -14.45 11.02 10.15
C ASP A 204 -15.63 10.51 9.31
N MET A 205 -15.93 11.18 8.19
CA MET A 205 -16.96 10.71 7.24
C MET A 205 -16.60 9.34 6.66
N GLY A 206 -15.33 9.10 6.35
CA GLY A 206 -14.81 7.80 5.92
C GLY A 206 -15.04 6.71 6.97
N TYR A 207 -14.64 6.98 8.22
CA TYR A 207 -14.85 6.06 9.34
C TYR A 207 -16.33 5.76 9.59
N ARG A 208 -17.19 6.78 9.61
CA ARG A 208 -18.63 6.62 9.77
C ARG A 208 -19.24 5.79 8.65
N ASN A 209 -18.80 6.01 7.41
CA ASN A 209 -19.29 5.24 6.27
C ASN A 209 -18.86 3.76 6.34
N ARG A 210 -17.60 3.49 6.72
CA ARG A 210 -17.11 2.11 6.96
C ARG A 210 -17.90 1.44 8.08
N TYR A 211 -18.09 2.12 9.20
CA TYR A 211 -18.88 1.61 10.33
C TYR A 211 -20.33 1.33 9.92
N ALA A 212 -20.97 2.25 9.20
CA ALA A 212 -22.33 2.08 8.71
C ALA A 212 -22.45 0.90 7.73
N ALA A 213 -21.49 0.71 6.82
CA ALA A 213 -21.44 -0.43 5.91
C ALA A 213 -21.31 -1.76 6.68
N GLY A 214 -20.42 -1.82 7.68
CA GLY A 214 -20.27 -3.01 8.53
C GLY A 214 -21.55 -3.34 9.33
N VAL A 215 -22.17 -2.34 9.94
CA VAL A 215 -23.43 -2.51 10.68
C VAL A 215 -24.57 -2.94 9.75
N TYR A 216 -24.66 -2.36 8.55
CA TYR A 216 -25.68 -2.74 7.57
C TYR A 216 -25.50 -4.19 7.13
N SER A 217 -24.27 -4.60 6.79
CA SER A 217 -23.94 -5.99 6.45
C SER A 217 -24.36 -6.95 7.55
N GLY A 218 -23.98 -6.68 8.81
CA GLY A 218 -24.34 -7.52 9.94
C GLY A 218 -25.85 -7.59 10.21
N LYS A 219 -26.59 -6.50 9.99
CA LYS A 219 -28.06 -6.51 10.11
C LYS A 219 -28.72 -7.38 9.05
N VAL A 220 -28.28 -7.29 7.80
CA VAL A 220 -28.81 -8.11 6.70
C VAL A 220 -28.55 -9.58 6.97
N GLU A 221 -27.33 -9.93 7.39
CA GLU A 221 -26.95 -11.30 7.73
C GLU A 221 -27.78 -11.86 8.89
N GLY A 222 -27.97 -11.07 9.96
CA GLY A 222 -28.80 -11.45 11.11
C GLY A 222 -30.27 -11.69 10.74
N ILE A 223 -30.85 -10.84 9.88
CA ILE A 223 -32.23 -11.03 9.38
C ILE A 223 -32.33 -12.32 8.56
N MET A 224 -31.37 -12.61 7.69
CA MET A 224 -31.36 -13.80 6.86
C MET A 224 -31.25 -15.08 7.70
N ILE A 225 -30.33 -15.12 8.68
CA ILE A 225 -30.21 -16.24 9.62
C ILE A 225 -31.52 -16.44 10.38
N GLY A 226 -32.12 -15.36 10.89
CA GLY A 226 -33.39 -15.41 11.60
C GLY A 226 -34.53 -15.98 10.76
N LEU A 227 -34.61 -15.58 9.48
CA LEU A 227 -35.60 -16.12 8.54
C LEU A 227 -35.41 -17.61 8.27
N VAL A 228 -34.18 -18.05 8.02
CA VAL A 228 -33.86 -19.46 7.78
C VAL A 228 -34.23 -20.33 8.98
N ILE A 229 -33.81 -19.93 10.19
CA ILE A 229 -34.14 -20.66 11.42
C ILE A 229 -35.67 -20.73 11.60
N SER A 230 -36.37 -19.63 11.34
CA SER A 230 -37.82 -19.57 11.46
C SER A 230 -38.53 -20.55 10.51
N PHE A 231 -38.10 -20.63 9.24
CA PHE A 231 -38.66 -21.58 8.28
C PHE A 231 -38.34 -23.04 8.63
N VAL A 232 -37.15 -23.32 9.15
CA VAL A 232 -36.78 -24.66 9.61
C VAL A 232 -37.68 -25.10 10.77
N LEU A 233 -37.86 -24.25 11.77
CA LEU A 233 -38.75 -24.53 12.91
C LEU A 233 -40.20 -24.72 12.47
N LEU A 234 -40.69 -23.88 11.56
CA LEU A 234 -42.05 -23.99 11.03
C LEU A 234 -42.24 -25.28 10.21
N GLY A 235 -41.22 -25.69 9.45
CA GLY A 235 -41.20 -26.95 8.71
C GLY A 235 -41.28 -28.18 9.63
N PHE A 236 -40.53 -28.18 10.73
CA PHE A 236 -40.63 -29.23 11.75
C PHE A 236 -42.02 -29.26 12.42
N LEU A 237 -42.62 -28.09 12.69
CA LEU A 237 -43.95 -27.99 13.29
C LEU A 237 -45.06 -28.50 12.35
N LEU A 238 -44.90 -28.36 11.04
CA LEU A 238 -45.87 -28.81 10.05
C LEU A 238 -45.73 -30.30 9.67
N MET A 239 -44.59 -30.93 10.00
CA MET A 239 -44.33 -32.36 9.74
C MET A 239 -44.64 -33.27 10.93
N GLY A 240 -44.95 -32.72 12.11
CA GLY A 240 -45.41 -33.45 13.30
C GLY A 240 -46.92 -33.41 13.45
#